data_AF-A0A952RAR7-F1
#
_entry.id   AF-A0A952RAR7-F1
#
_cell.length_a   1.000
_cell.length_b   1.000
_cell.length_c   1.000
_cell.angle_alpha   90.00
_cell.angle_beta   90.00
_cell.angle_gamma   90.00
#
_symmetry.space_group_name_H-M   'P 1'
#
loop_
_entity.id
_entity.type
_entity.pdbx_description
1 polymer ?
#
loop_
_entity_poly.entity_id
_entity_poly.type
_entity_poly.pdbx_seq_one_letter_code
_entity_poly.pdbx_strand_id
1 'polypeptide(L)'
;MRWLWVFGVGGLSAGIAALTFVVPRVTPASAAHGSQIIPAASSGEPGRSVEAPRDEGALPNPPTHTPVQASGTEAVPQAVPPAEALAAPPAEQPVSWPDMPDFNQTDPELKVPGGGWSHCGPVAVSNSLVWLSQQGYPRLLPELPEQAPGADAAALRRQQIDLIRTISAEPYMGTSRWSGTGPAGILRGLHRYVRRSGYQYRRLEYQGWRGHQRAFRTGVRRPELSWIRGALEEGGVAFIHVGWYTPVPRTEALKRGGGHWLTVVSVGKDERGAPDPNALVLHDPAPYAGDEPARVFVQARELTSGWLLDRGTKSEPNPSLPAKGYLSLEGGMHIKDEGNLAVMDGAIIMVLEPPSVRPKPVNVPH
;
A
#
# COMPACT_ATOMS: atom_id res chain seq x y z
N MET A 1 -34.23 -62.84 20.96
CA MET A 1 -33.03 -62.14 21.48
C MET A 1 -33.31 -60.64 21.50
N ARG A 2 -33.66 -60.11 22.67
CA ARG A 2 -33.87 -58.68 22.93
C ARG A 2 -33.18 -58.40 24.25
N TRP A 3 -32.14 -57.57 24.24
CA TRP A 3 -31.44 -57.17 25.45
C TRP A 3 -31.96 -55.80 25.90
N LEU A 4 -32.51 -55.82 27.11
CA LEU A 4 -32.91 -54.69 27.93
C LEU A 4 -31.64 -53.99 28.45
N TRP A 5 -31.59 -52.65 28.41
CA TRP A 5 -30.64 -51.88 29.21
C TRP A 5 -31.36 -51.25 30.40
N VAL A 6 -30.73 -51.43 31.55
CA VAL A 6 -31.13 -50.96 32.88
C VAL A 6 -30.67 -49.51 33.08
N PHE A 7 -31.56 -48.62 33.52
CA PHE A 7 -31.19 -47.32 34.05
C PHE A 7 -30.87 -47.44 35.54
N GLY A 8 -29.64 -47.07 35.91
CA GLY A 8 -29.21 -46.89 37.29
C GLY A 8 -29.53 -45.49 37.78
N VAL A 9 -30.31 -45.41 38.86
CA VAL A 9 -30.58 -44.21 39.65
C VAL A 9 -29.42 -44.04 40.63
N GLY A 10 -28.72 -42.91 40.58
CA GLY A 10 -27.69 -42.54 41.54
C GLY A 10 -27.75 -41.03 41.80
N GLY A 11 -28.43 -40.64 42.87
CA GLY A 11 -28.49 -39.27 43.34
C GLY A 11 -27.24 -38.90 44.12
N LEU A 12 -26.73 -37.69 43.86
CA LEU A 12 -25.81 -36.97 44.72
C LEU A 12 -26.17 -35.47 44.63
N SER A 13 -26.80 -34.98 45.69
CA SER A 13 -27.05 -33.57 45.94
C SER A 13 -25.92 -33.01 46.81
N ALA A 14 -25.20 -32.00 46.34
CA ALA A 14 -24.41 -31.12 47.21
C ALA A 14 -24.12 -29.77 46.51
N GLY A 15 -24.79 -28.72 47.02
CA GLY A 15 -24.26 -27.36 47.21
C GLY A 15 -23.72 -26.56 46.02
N ILE A 16 -24.58 -25.77 45.38
CA ILE A 16 -24.15 -24.57 44.63
C ILE A 16 -24.26 -23.38 45.59
N ALA A 17 -23.12 -22.83 46.01
CA ALA A 17 -23.05 -21.53 46.66
C ALA A 17 -23.28 -20.44 45.59
N ALA A 18 -24.39 -19.69 45.71
CA ALA A 18 -24.65 -18.53 44.89
C ALA A 18 -23.77 -17.37 45.35
N LEU A 19 -22.76 -17.00 44.55
CA LEU A 19 -22.07 -15.73 44.66
C LEU A 19 -22.94 -14.64 44.01
N THR A 20 -23.61 -13.83 44.82
CA THR A 20 -24.26 -12.59 44.39
C THR A 20 -23.21 -11.51 44.17
N PHE A 21 -22.94 -11.18 42.90
CA PHE A 21 -22.22 -9.95 42.55
C PHE A 21 -23.16 -8.76 42.62
N VAL A 22 -22.90 -7.85 43.57
CA VAL A 22 -23.50 -6.53 43.61
C VAL A 22 -22.78 -5.65 42.59
N VAL A 23 -23.45 -5.32 41.49
CA VAL A 23 -22.99 -4.32 40.53
C VAL A 23 -23.48 -2.94 41.00
N PRO A 24 -22.61 -1.95 41.22
CA PRO A 24 -23.06 -0.59 41.52
C PRO A 24 -23.72 0.01 40.27
N ARG A 25 -24.96 0.49 40.47
CA ARG A 25 -25.69 1.33 39.51
C ARG A 25 -24.91 2.63 39.30
N VAL A 26 -24.35 2.82 38.12
CA VAL A 26 -23.90 4.13 37.63
C VAL A 26 -25.14 4.86 37.09
N THR A 27 -25.51 5.94 37.76
CA THR A 27 -26.49 6.91 37.27
C THR A 27 -25.88 7.72 36.13
N PRO A 28 -26.50 7.82 34.95
CA PRO A 28 -26.08 8.78 33.94
C PRO A 28 -26.55 10.18 34.35
N ALA A 29 -25.59 11.10 34.47
CA ALA A 29 -25.85 12.52 34.59
C ALA A 29 -26.52 13.03 33.31
N SER A 30 -27.68 13.64 33.49
CA SER A 30 -28.44 14.36 32.47
C SER A 30 -27.67 15.62 32.05
N ALA A 31 -27.25 15.68 30.79
CA ALA A 31 -26.83 16.92 30.14
C ALA A 31 -27.88 17.27 29.09
N ALA A 32 -28.78 18.18 29.46
CA ALA A 32 -29.69 18.83 28.54
C ALA A 32 -28.88 19.76 27.61
N HIS A 33 -28.96 19.52 26.31
CA HIS A 33 -28.68 20.54 25.28
C HIS A 33 -29.87 20.53 24.33
N GLY A 34 -30.64 21.61 24.38
CA GLY A 34 -31.75 21.86 23.47
C GLY A 34 -31.22 22.22 22.09
N SER A 35 -31.58 21.42 21.09
CA SER A 35 -31.54 21.84 19.69
C SER A 35 -32.92 22.40 19.34
N GLN A 36 -32.98 23.72 19.18
CA GLN A 36 -34.07 24.39 18.51
C GLN A 36 -34.07 23.98 17.03
N ILE A 37 -35.20 23.48 16.57
CA ILE A 37 -35.53 23.26 15.16
C ILE A 37 -35.93 24.61 14.58
N ILE A 38 -35.18 25.10 13.58
CA ILE A 38 -35.58 26.23 12.74
C ILE A 38 -36.07 25.65 11.40
N PRO A 39 -37.26 26.03 10.90
CA PRO A 39 -37.80 25.50 9.66
C PRO A 39 -37.19 26.13 8.42
N ALA A 40 -37.18 25.34 7.35
CA ALA A 40 -36.75 25.71 6.01
C ALA A 40 -37.70 26.69 5.33
N ALA A 41 -37.13 27.70 4.65
CA ALA A 41 -37.74 28.49 3.59
C ALA A 41 -36.79 28.40 2.37
N SER A 42 -37.21 27.81 1.25
CA SER A 42 -38.01 28.39 0.15
C SER A 42 -37.22 29.30 -0.80
N SER A 43 -37.18 28.83 -2.07
CA SER A 43 -37.20 29.56 -3.35
C SER A 43 -36.11 30.60 -3.70
N GLY A 44 -35.39 30.33 -4.80
CA GLY A 44 -34.60 31.31 -5.55
C GLY A 44 -34.13 30.73 -6.89
N GLU A 45 -34.72 31.22 -7.98
CA GLU A 45 -34.52 30.86 -9.39
C GLU A 45 -33.10 31.14 -9.97
N PRO A 46 -32.75 30.56 -11.14
CA PRO A 46 -31.46 30.73 -11.78
C PRO A 46 -31.38 32.01 -12.63
N GLY A 47 -30.50 32.94 -12.23
CA GLY A 47 -30.24 34.18 -12.95
C GLY A 47 -28.97 34.13 -13.81
N ARG A 48 -29.18 34.26 -15.13
CA ARG A 48 -28.36 34.98 -16.13
C ARG A 48 -26.89 34.60 -16.34
N SER A 49 -26.69 33.97 -17.49
CA SER A 49 -25.48 33.97 -18.33
C SER A 49 -25.05 35.40 -18.69
N VAL A 50 -23.76 35.72 -18.50
CA VAL A 50 -23.12 36.92 -19.04
C VAL A 50 -22.07 36.45 -20.04
N GLU A 51 -22.27 36.82 -21.30
CA GLU A 51 -21.30 36.67 -22.39
C GLU A 51 -20.05 37.52 -22.13
N ALA A 52 -18.87 36.93 -22.34
CA ALA A 52 -17.60 37.64 -22.40
C ALA A 52 -17.22 37.88 -23.88
N PRO A 53 -16.61 39.03 -24.21
CA PRO A 53 -16.23 39.37 -25.57
C PRO A 53 -15.03 38.55 -26.05
N ARG A 54 -15.07 38.21 -27.34
CA ARG A 54 -13.99 37.57 -28.11
C ARG A 54 -12.87 38.60 -28.35
N ASP A 55 -11.66 38.24 -27.97
CA ASP A 55 -10.43 38.98 -28.30
C ASP A 55 -9.68 38.19 -29.37
N GLU A 56 -9.66 38.71 -30.59
CA GLU A 56 -8.95 38.15 -31.74
C GLU A 56 -7.50 38.65 -31.74
N GLY A 57 -6.61 37.89 -31.10
CA GLY A 57 -5.16 38.11 -31.11
C GLY A 57 -4.50 37.47 -32.33
N ALA A 58 -3.86 38.30 -33.15
CA ALA A 58 -3.13 37.94 -34.36
C ALA A 58 -1.96 36.96 -34.12
N LEU A 59 -1.78 36.03 -35.06
CA LEU A 59 -0.66 35.08 -35.12
C LEU A 59 0.61 35.74 -35.69
N PRO A 60 1.80 35.51 -35.09
CA PRO A 60 3.06 35.93 -35.69
C PRO A 60 3.54 34.98 -36.81
N ASN A 61 4.18 35.58 -37.83
CA ASN A 61 4.72 34.93 -39.02
C ASN A 61 5.83 33.90 -38.72
N PRO A 62 5.98 32.84 -39.54
CA PRO A 62 7.08 31.89 -39.44
C PRO A 62 8.42 32.47 -39.95
N PRO A 63 9.56 32.07 -39.37
CA PRO A 63 10.88 32.51 -39.81
C PRO A 63 11.31 31.87 -41.13
N THR A 64 11.95 32.69 -41.96
CA THR A 64 12.58 32.36 -43.23
C THR A 64 13.84 31.51 -43.03
N HIS A 65 13.96 30.41 -43.80
CA HIS A 65 15.14 29.56 -43.85
C HIS A 65 16.25 30.18 -44.72
N THR A 66 17.45 30.28 -44.17
CA THR A 66 18.69 30.62 -44.90
C THR A 66 19.41 29.34 -45.33
N PRO A 67 19.86 29.21 -46.60
CA PRO A 67 20.58 28.03 -47.06
C PRO A 67 22.05 28.07 -46.62
N VAL A 68 22.52 26.99 -46.01
CA VAL A 68 23.93 26.76 -45.63
C VAL A 68 24.68 26.19 -46.85
N GLN A 69 25.75 26.88 -47.26
CA GLN A 69 26.68 26.41 -48.28
C GLN A 69 27.61 25.32 -47.70
N ALA A 70 27.65 24.17 -48.36
CA ALA A 70 28.60 23.11 -48.08
C ALA A 70 29.90 23.35 -48.86
N SER A 71 31.01 23.52 -48.15
CA SER A 71 32.36 23.51 -48.73
C SER A 71 33.01 22.17 -48.39
N GLY A 72 33.20 21.35 -49.42
CA GLY A 72 33.85 20.06 -49.35
C GLY A 72 35.37 20.19 -49.35
N THR A 73 36.01 19.43 -48.47
CA THR A 73 37.40 19.01 -48.59
C THR A 73 37.40 17.50 -48.42
N GLU A 74 37.53 16.78 -49.53
CA GLU A 74 37.69 15.32 -49.56
C GLU A 74 39.04 14.95 -48.93
N ALA A 75 38.98 14.38 -47.73
CA ALA A 75 40.11 13.73 -47.10
C ALA A 75 40.21 12.27 -47.60
N VAL A 76 41.40 11.89 -48.06
CA VAL A 76 41.72 10.54 -48.52
C VAL A 76 41.54 9.53 -47.37
N PRO A 77 40.78 8.43 -47.57
CA PRO A 77 40.49 7.48 -46.51
C PRO A 77 41.74 6.67 -46.14
N GLN A 78 42.17 6.77 -44.88
CA GLN A 78 43.16 5.87 -44.31
C GLN A 78 42.55 4.48 -44.14
N ALA A 79 43.30 3.45 -44.52
CA ALA A 79 42.91 2.06 -44.36
C ALA A 79 42.68 1.73 -42.88
N VAL A 80 41.43 1.40 -42.54
CA VAL A 80 41.02 0.99 -41.20
C VAL A 80 41.66 -0.38 -40.90
N PRO A 81 42.36 -0.55 -39.76
CA PRO A 81 42.91 -1.84 -39.38
C PRO A 81 41.79 -2.88 -39.20
N PRO A 82 42.10 -4.19 -39.29
CA PRO A 82 41.11 -5.26 -39.20
C PRO A 82 40.34 -5.10 -37.89
N ALA A 83 39.02 -5.01 -37.99
CA ALA A 83 38.14 -4.90 -36.84
C ALA A 83 38.45 -6.05 -35.88
N GLU A 84 39.12 -5.71 -34.78
CA GLU A 84 39.22 -6.56 -33.60
C GLU A 84 37.79 -6.99 -33.29
N ALA A 85 37.52 -8.29 -33.44
CA ALA A 85 36.18 -8.84 -33.26
C ALA A 85 35.74 -8.48 -31.84
N LEU A 86 34.91 -7.43 -31.73
CA LEU A 86 34.36 -6.96 -30.48
C LEU A 86 33.72 -8.17 -29.80
N ALA A 87 34.37 -8.64 -28.75
CA ALA A 87 33.86 -9.74 -27.95
C ALA A 87 32.40 -9.42 -27.63
N ALA A 88 31.49 -10.34 -27.97
CA ALA A 88 30.09 -10.15 -27.70
C ALA A 88 29.95 -9.76 -26.22
N PRO A 89 29.16 -8.70 -25.90
CA PRO A 89 29.00 -8.28 -24.53
C PRO A 89 28.57 -9.49 -23.69
N PRO A 90 29.14 -9.67 -22.49
CA PRO A 90 28.81 -10.80 -21.64
C PRO A 90 27.30 -10.87 -21.47
N ALA A 91 26.73 -12.07 -21.60
CA ALA A 91 25.31 -12.28 -21.41
C ALA A 91 24.89 -11.76 -20.03
N GLU A 92 23.89 -10.87 -20.00
CA GLU A 92 23.35 -10.32 -18.77
C GLU A 92 22.83 -11.47 -17.89
N GLN A 93 23.32 -11.58 -16.65
CA GLN A 93 22.80 -12.57 -15.72
C GLN A 93 21.37 -12.18 -15.32
N PRO A 94 20.45 -13.17 -15.18
CA PRO A 94 19.10 -12.89 -14.75
C PRO A 94 19.11 -12.27 -13.35
N VAL A 95 18.38 -11.17 -13.20
CA VAL A 95 18.24 -10.47 -11.92
C VAL A 95 17.47 -11.35 -10.95
N SER A 96 18.01 -11.55 -9.76
CA SER A 96 17.29 -12.19 -8.66
C SER A 96 16.62 -11.12 -7.79
N TRP A 97 15.30 -11.21 -7.68
CA TRP A 97 14.48 -10.39 -6.79
C TRP A 97 14.15 -11.16 -5.52
N PRO A 98 13.88 -10.47 -4.39
CA PRO A 98 13.31 -11.12 -3.23
C PRO A 98 12.08 -11.94 -3.61
N ASP A 99 12.03 -13.18 -3.17
CA ASP A 99 10.88 -14.06 -3.33
C ASP A 99 9.81 -13.72 -2.28
N MET A 100 9.29 -12.49 -2.38
CA MET A 100 8.22 -12.01 -1.53
C MET A 100 6.90 -12.57 -2.07
N PRO A 101 6.01 -13.07 -1.20
CA PRO A 101 4.68 -13.45 -1.63
C PRO A 101 3.95 -12.28 -2.28
N ASP A 102 3.12 -12.61 -3.26
CA ASP A 102 2.21 -11.67 -3.92
C ASP A 102 0.82 -12.30 -3.95
N PHE A 103 -0.17 -11.55 -3.48
CA PHE A 103 -1.50 -12.05 -3.22
C PHE A 103 -2.50 -11.03 -3.73
N ASN A 104 -3.51 -11.50 -4.47
CA ASN A 104 -4.54 -10.63 -5.03
C ASN A 104 -5.63 -10.35 -3.98
N GLN A 105 -6.02 -9.09 -3.82
CA GLN A 105 -7.01 -8.69 -2.83
C GLN A 105 -8.42 -9.22 -3.08
N THR A 106 -8.77 -9.59 -4.31
CA THR A 106 -10.09 -10.13 -4.69
C THR A 106 -10.10 -11.64 -4.80
N ASP A 107 -9.06 -12.31 -4.33
CA ASP A 107 -9.03 -13.76 -4.27
C ASP A 107 -10.28 -14.32 -3.56
N PRO A 108 -11.03 -15.25 -4.19
CA PRO A 108 -12.31 -15.71 -3.67
C PRO A 108 -12.17 -16.48 -2.35
N GLU A 109 -11.00 -17.07 -2.07
CA GLU A 109 -10.77 -17.76 -0.81
C GLU A 109 -10.65 -16.80 0.37
N LEU A 110 -10.33 -15.51 0.16
CA LEU A 110 -10.27 -14.52 1.25
C LEU A 110 -11.60 -14.40 2.00
N LYS A 111 -12.73 -14.48 1.29
CA LYS A 111 -14.09 -14.36 1.87
C LYS A 111 -14.24 -13.13 2.78
N VAL A 112 -13.60 -12.03 2.42
CA VAL A 112 -13.66 -10.75 3.15
C VAL A 112 -14.80 -9.86 2.65
N PRO A 113 -15.32 -8.92 3.47
CA PRO A 113 -16.42 -8.05 3.09
C PRO A 113 -16.17 -7.27 1.79
N GLY A 114 -17.23 -7.13 0.97
CA GLY A 114 -17.17 -6.40 -0.29
C GLY A 114 -16.30 -7.07 -1.35
N GLY A 115 -16.05 -8.37 -1.27
CA GLY A 115 -15.28 -9.12 -2.27
C GLY A 115 -13.81 -8.70 -2.35
N GLY A 116 -13.26 -8.08 -1.30
CA GLY A 116 -11.84 -7.75 -1.25
C GLY A 116 -11.43 -6.43 -1.89
N TRP A 117 -12.31 -5.73 -2.61
CA TRP A 117 -12.01 -4.46 -3.31
C TRP A 117 -11.38 -3.35 -2.45
N SER A 118 -11.63 -3.39 -1.14
CA SER A 118 -11.12 -2.43 -0.16
C SER A 118 -9.94 -2.97 0.68
N HIS A 119 -9.33 -4.10 0.30
CA HIS A 119 -8.35 -4.84 1.11
C HIS A 119 -6.88 -4.70 0.66
N CYS A 120 -6.55 -3.77 -0.23
CA CYS A 120 -5.18 -3.55 -0.69
C CYS A 120 -4.19 -3.33 0.45
N GLY A 121 -4.59 -2.60 1.49
CA GLY A 121 -3.77 -2.37 2.68
C GLY A 121 -3.40 -3.65 3.43
N PRO A 122 -4.38 -4.42 3.96
CA PRO A 122 -4.13 -5.71 4.59
C PRO A 122 -3.34 -6.70 3.71
N VAL A 123 -3.63 -6.75 2.42
CA VAL A 123 -2.97 -7.68 1.50
C VAL A 123 -1.52 -7.29 1.26
N ALA A 124 -1.23 -6.01 1.00
CA ALA A 124 0.14 -5.52 0.89
C ALA A 124 0.95 -5.79 2.18
N VAL A 125 0.33 -5.60 3.34
CA VAL A 125 0.97 -5.91 4.62
C VAL A 125 1.22 -7.41 4.80
N SER A 126 0.28 -8.27 4.40
CA SER A 126 0.45 -9.72 4.56
C SER A 126 1.61 -10.26 3.74
N ASN A 127 1.80 -9.79 2.51
CA ASN A 127 2.93 -10.14 1.65
C ASN A 127 4.27 -9.98 2.39
N SER A 128 4.46 -8.81 3.02
CA SER A 128 5.64 -8.48 3.79
C SER A 128 5.78 -9.29 5.09
N LEU A 129 4.69 -9.53 5.81
CA LEU A 129 4.73 -10.30 7.06
C LEU A 129 5.02 -11.79 6.82
N VAL A 130 4.49 -12.36 5.74
CA VAL A 130 4.82 -13.73 5.32
C VAL A 130 6.30 -13.81 4.94
N TRP A 131 6.82 -12.86 4.17
CA TRP A 131 8.24 -12.81 3.85
C TRP A 131 9.10 -12.70 5.11
N LEU A 132 8.79 -11.79 6.04
CA LEU A 132 9.50 -11.67 7.32
C LEU A 132 9.45 -12.97 8.13
N SER A 133 8.34 -13.71 8.08
CA SER A 133 8.27 -15.00 8.79
C SER A 133 9.30 -16.01 8.29
N GLN A 134 9.58 -15.99 6.99
CA GLN A 134 10.63 -16.80 6.35
C GLN A 134 12.04 -16.26 6.65
N GLN A 135 12.16 -14.98 7.02
CA GLN A 135 13.42 -14.34 7.45
C GLN A 135 13.70 -14.47 8.96
N GLY A 136 13.10 -15.44 9.64
CA GLY A 136 13.37 -15.72 11.06
C GLY A 136 12.41 -15.05 12.05
N TYR A 137 11.26 -14.57 11.58
CA TYR A 137 10.16 -14.06 12.42
C TYR A 137 8.92 -14.97 12.38
N PRO A 138 9.02 -16.28 12.67
CA PRO A 138 7.97 -17.25 12.37
C PRO A 138 6.62 -16.97 13.06
N ARG A 139 6.60 -16.29 14.22
CA ARG A 139 5.34 -15.95 14.93
C ARG A 139 4.53 -14.83 14.27
N LEU A 140 4.99 -14.31 13.12
CA LEU A 140 4.20 -13.41 12.28
C LEU A 140 3.16 -14.14 11.42
N LEU A 141 3.27 -15.47 11.29
CA LEU A 141 2.22 -16.29 10.69
C LEU A 141 1.34 -16.91 11.77
N PRO A 142 0.03 -17.05 11.53
CA PRO A 142 -0.82 -17.83 12.40
C PRO A 142 -0.36 -19.30 12.42
N GLU A 143 -0.42 -19.92 13.59
CA GLU A 143 -0.14 -21.35 13.73
C GLU A 143 -1.18 -22.14 12.93
N LEU A 144 -0.73 -23.12 12.17
CA LEU A 144 -1.64 -24.10 11.58
C LEU A 144 -2.08 -25.07 12.68
N PRO A 145 -3.33 -25.55 12.66
CA PRO A 145 -3.71 -26.70 13.46
C PRO A 145 -2.71 -27.83 13.20
N GLU A 146 -2.08 -28.37 14.24
CA GLU A 146 -1.24 -29.56 14.15
C GLU A 146 -1.98 -30.60 13.31
N GLN A 147 -1.34 -31.14 12.25
CA GLN A 147 -1.80 -32.20 11.33
C GLN A 147 -1.99 -31.85 9.84
N ALA A 148 -1.43 -30.76 9.30
CA ALA A 148 -1.27 -30.66 7.84
C ALA A 148 0.07 -31.32 7.41
N PRO A 149 0.07 -32.54 6.85
CA PRO A 149 1.29 -33.12 6.28
C PRO A 149 1.75 -32.29 5.09
N GLY A 150 3.00 -31.84 5.14
CA GLY A 150 3.63 -30.97 4.14
C GLY A 150 3.54 -29.49 4.51
N ALA A 151 4.68 -28.88 4.88
CA ALA A 151 4.84 -27.43 4.89
C ALA A 151 4.93 -26.92 3.44
N ASP A 152 3.84 -27.12 2.68
CA ASP A 152 3.76 -26.84 1.26
C ASP A 152 3.28 -25.40 0.97
N ALA A 153 3.33 -25.01 -0.30
CA ALA A 153 2.85 -23.70 -0.75
C ALA A 153 1.36 -23.48 -0.41
N ALA A 154 0.56 -24.55 -0.36
CA ALA A 154 -0.85 -24.46 -0.01
C ALA A 154 -1.06 -24.13 1.48
N ALA A 155 -0.22 -24.67 2.36
CA ALA A 155 -0.21 -24.35 3.79
C ALA A 155 0.16 -22.88 4.03
N LEU A 156 1.23 -22.40 3.37
CA LEU A 156 1.63 -21.00 3.45
C LEU A 156 0.52 -20.06 2.94
N ARG A 157 -0.12 -20.44 1.83
CA ARG A 157 -1.28 -19.71 1.28
C ARG A 157 -2.42 -19.61 2.30
N ARG A 158 -2.81 -20.72 2.93
CA ARG A 158 -3.85 -20.73 3.97
C ARG A 158 -3.49 -19.83 5.15
N GLN A 159 -2.25 -19.89 5.62
CA GLN A 159 -1.77 -19.00 6.68
C GLN A 159 -1.82 -17.53 6.27
N GLN A 160 -1.48 -17.20 5.02
CA GLN A 160 -1.56 -15.83 4.52
C GLN A 160 -3.00 -15.33 4.45
N ILE A 161 -3.95 -16.17 4.01
CA ILE A 161 -5.39 -15.84 4.02
C ILE A 161 -5.86 -15.53 5.45
N ASP A 162 -5.53 -16.40 6.40
CA ASP A 162 -5.92 -16.22 7.80
C ASP A 162 -5.24 -15.01 8.44
N LEU A 163 -4.00 -14.72 8.04
CA LEU A 163 -3.30 -13.48 8.39
C LEU A 163 -4.04 -12.26 7.85
N ILE A 164 -4.41 -12.22 6.56
CA ILE A 164 -5.14 -11.10 5.94
C ILE A 164 -6.47 -10.84 6.65
N ARG A 165 -7.22 -11.90 6.95
CA ARG A 165 -8.48 -11.80 7.71
C ARG A 165 -8.24 -11.25 9.11
N THR A 166 -7.20 -11.74 9.78
CA THR A 166 -6.86 -11.31 11.14
C THR A 166 -6.47 -9.84 11.18
N ILE A 167 -5.51 -9.40 10.35
CA ILE A 167 -5.03 -8.02 10.37
C ILE A 167 -6.04 -7.01 9.81
N SER A 168 -6.93 -7.44 8.90
CA SER A 168 -7.99 -6.57 8.38
C SER A 168 -9.08 -6.29 9.40
N ALA A 169 -9.33 -7.20 10.34
CA ALA A 169 -10.36 -7.06 11.36
C ALA A 169 -10.01 -6.05 12.47
N GLU A 170 -11.03 -5.64 13.24
CA GLU A 170 -10.80 -5.07 14.56
C GLU A 170 -10.24 -6.16 15.50
N PRO A 171 -9.27 -5.82 16.38
CA PRO A 171 -8.90 -4.47 16.74
C PRO A 171 -7.59 -4.00 16.06
N TYR A 172 -7.24 -4.58 14.91
CA TYR A 172 -6.04 -4.25 14.14
C TYR A 172 -6.31 -3.10 13.17
N MET A 173 -6.43 -3.37 11.87
CA MET A 173 -6.61 -2.33 10.85
C MET A 173 -8.04 -1.80 10.78
N GLY A 174 -9.04 -2.61 11.14
CA GLY A 174 -10.45 -2.22 11.05
C GLY A 174 -10.86 -1.81 9.63
N THR A 175 -10.44 -2.60 8.64
CA THR A 175 -10.62 -2.33 7.22
C THR A 175 -12.11 -2.15 6.89
N SER A 176 -12.47 -0.99 6.38
CA SER A 176 -13.83 -0.72 5.95
C SER A 176 -14.09 -1.38 4.61
N ARG A 177 -15.23 -2.08 4.48
CA ARG A 177 -15.67 -2.65 3.19
C ARG A 177 -15.84 -1.59 2.09
N TRP A 178 -16.05 -0.32 2.46
CA TRP A 178 -16.36 0.77 1.53
C TRP A 178 -15.19 1.71 1.26
N SER A 179 -14.35 1.95 2.26
CA SER A 179 -13.31 2.98 2.20
C SER A 179 -11.90 2.42 2.42
N GLY A 180 -11.77 1.11 2.61
CA GLY A 180 -10.51 0.45 2.90
C GLY A 180 -9.88 0.91 4.20
N THR A 181 -8.55 0.98 4.20
CA THR A 181 -7.74 1.30 5.38
C THR A 181 -6.82 2.47 5.08
N GLY A 182 -6.96 3.55 5.83
CA GLY A 182 -6.03 4.68 5.78
C GLY A 182 -4.73 4.43 6.55
N PRO A 183 -3.72 5.32 6.44
CA PRO A 183 -2.42 5.14 7.11
C PRO A 183 -2.52 4.90 8.62
N ALA A 184 -3.40 5.63 9.32
CA ALA A 184 -3.64 5.44 10.74
C ALA A 184 -4.09 4.00 11.09
N GLY A 185 -4.90 3.37 10.24
CA GLY A 185 -5.36 2.00 10.42
C GLY A 185 -4.23 0.99 10.20
N ILE A 186 -3.44 1.16 9.13
CA ILE A 186 -2.29 0.29 8.83
C ILE A 186 -1.27 0.34 9.96
N LEU A 187 -0.85 1.53 10.39
CA LEU A 187 0.15 1.71 11.44
C LEU A 187 -0.31 1.12 12.79
N ARG A 188 -1.56 1.36 13.17
CA ARG A 188 -2.16 0.74 14.37
C ARG A 188 -2.19 -0.77 14.27
N GLY A 189 -2.62 -1.30 13.11
CA GLY A 189 -2.69 -2.72 12.84
C GLY A 189 -1.33 -3.40 12.95
N LEU A 190 -0.31 -2.87 12.25
CA LEU A 190 1.08 -3.34 12.31
C LEU A 190 1.62 -3.30 13.75
N HIS A 191 1.50 -2.16 14.43
CA HIS A 191 1.96 -2.02 15.81
C HIS A 191 1.37 -3.10 16.72
N ARG A 192 0.04 -3.27 16.67
CA ARG A 192 -0.66 -4.22 17.53
C ARG A 192 -0.32 -5.67 17.16
N TYR A 193 -0.30 -5.99 15.87
CA TYR A 193 -0.05 -7.35 15.39
C TYR A 193 1.36 -7.80 15.75
N VAL A 194 2.37 -7.01 15.38
CA VAL A 194 3.80 -7.32 15.67
C VAL A 194 4.06 -7.49 17.17
N ARG A 195 3.52 -6.59 18.00
CA ARG A 195 3.65 -6.68 19.46
C ARG A 195 2.97 -7.92 20.02
N ARG A 196 1.79 -8.30 19.50
CA ARG A 196 1.08 -9.51 19.92
C ARG A 196 1.80 -10.79 19.49
N SER A 197 2.46 -10.78 18.34
CA SER A 197 3.36 -11.86 17.89
C SER A 197 4.65 -11.98 18.73
N GLY A 198 4.82 -11.13 19.75
CA GLY A 198 5.97 -11.17 20.64
C GLY A 198 7.24 -10.61 20.02
N TYR A 199 7.11 -9.71 19.04
CA TYR A 199 8.24 -9.01 18.42
C TYR A 199 8.25 -7.53 18.78
N GLN A 200 9.41 -6.93 18.59
CA GLN A 200 9.63 -5.49 18.66
C GLN A 200 10.04 -5.00 17.29
N TYR A 201 9.71 -3.74 17.00
CA TYR A 201 10.29 -3.05 15.86
C TYR A 201 11.28 -2.01 16.36
N ARG A 202 12.42 -1.92 15.67
CA ARG A 202 13.35 -0.81 15.80
C ARG A 202 12.74 0.45 15.20
N ARG A 203 12.05 0.29 14.06
CA ARG A 203 11.41 1.37 13.30
C ARG A 203 10.01 0.94 12.86
N LEU A 204 9.03 1.80 13.13
CA LEU A 204 7.71 1.78 12.49
C LEU A 204 7.33 3.24 12.28
N GLU A 205 7.53 3.70 11.05
CA GLU A 205 7.56 5.12 10.73
C GLU A 205 6.72 5.38 9.48
N TYR A 206 6.20 6.60 9.38
CA TYR A 206 5.44 7.07 8.23
C TYR A 206 5.99 8.41 7.72
N GLN A 207 6.20 8.47 6.41
CA GLN A 207 6.36 9.72 5.66
C GLN A 207 5.10 9.92 4.81
N GLY A 208 4.60 11.14 4.73
CA GLY A 208 3.40 11.46 3.94
C GLY A 208 2.52 12.53 4.58
N TRP A 209 1.49 12.95 3.84
CA TRP A 209 0.67 14.09 4.23
C TRP A 209 -0.66 13.71 4.90
N ARG A 210 -1.07 12.44 4.82
CA ARG A 210 -2.34 11.94 5.36
C ARG A 210 -2.25 11.77 6.89
N GLY A 211 -3.38 11.91 7.56
CA GLY A 211 -3.47 11.82 9.02
C GLY A 211 -3.07 10.43 9.57
N HIS A 212 -2.27 10.44 10.65
CA HIS A 212 -1.78 9.25 11.35
C HIS A 212 -1.40 9.59 12.81
N GLN A 213 -1.11 8.58 13.63
CA GLN A 213 -0.73 8.78 15.03
C GLN A 213 0.64 9.44 15.15
N ARG A 214 0.77 10.38 16.10
CA ARG A 214 2.03 11.13 16.34
C ARG A 214 3.23 10.21 16.62
N ALA A 215 3.02 9.05 17.24
CA ALA A 215 4.08 8.10 17.58
C ALA A 215 4.84 7.53 16.36
N PHE A 216 4.24 7.58 15.16
CA PHE A 216 4.84 7.05 13.93
C PHE A 216 5.31 8.15 12.97
N ARG A 217 5.24 9.41 13.38
CA ARG A 217 5.49 10.56 12.50
C ARG A 217 6.99 10.85 12.39
N THR A 218 7.50 10.89 11.16
CA THR A 218 8.86 11.39 10.84
C THR A 218 8.93 12.92 10.73
N GLY A 219 7.82 13.56 10.37
CA GLY A 219 7.74 14.99 10.04
C GLY A 219 7.92 15.28 8.54
N VAL A 220 8.29 14.28 7.76
CA VAL A 220 8.47 14.38 6.31
C VAL A 220 7.14 14.15 5.60
N ARG A 221 6.68 15.14 4.82
CA ARG A 221 5.37 15.10 4.14
C ARG A 221 5.39 14.48 2.74
N ARG A 222 6.57 14.41 2.12
CA ARG A 222 6.81 13.87 0.78
C ARG A 222 7.71 12.64 0.94
N PRO A 223 7.21 11.43 0.69
CA PRO A 223 8.01 10.22 0.88
C PRO A 223 9.30 10.25 0.05
N GLU A 224 10.40 9.84 0.66
CA GLU A 224 11.72 9.82 0.04
C GLU A 224 12.11 8.37 -0.32
N LEU A 225 12.46 8.13 -1.58
CA LEU A 225 12.87 6.80 -2.05
C LEU A 225 14.13 6.28 -1.36
N SER A 226 15.08 7.17 -1.04
CA SER A 226 16.29 6.82 -0.28
C SER A 226 15.98 6.29 1.12
N TRP A 227 14.98 6.86 1.79
CA TRP A 227 14.52 6.43 3.11
C TRP A 227 13.83 5.07 3.06
N ILE A 228 13.00 4.83 2.03
CA ILE A 228 12.39 3.52 1.78
C ILE A 228 13.48 2.47 1.50
N ARG A 229 14.42 2.78 0.59
CA ARG A 229 15.54 1.90 0.24
C ARG A 229 16.36 1.51 1.48
N GLY A 230 16.72 2.48 2.33
CA GLY A 230 17.49 2.21 3.54
C GLY A 230 16.78 1.22 4.47
N ALA A 231 15.45 1.31 4.62
CA ALA A 231 14.69 0.35 5.40
C ALA A 231 14.72 -1.08 4.82
N LEU A 232 14.68 -1.22 3.49
CA LEU A 232 14.79 -2.52 2.81
C LEU A 232 16.21 -3.10 2.95
N GLU A 233 17.24 -2.28 2.83
CA GLU A 233 18.66 -2.67 3.02
C GLU A 233 18.95 -3.11 4.46
N GLU A 234 18.21 -2.56 5.44
CA GLU A 234 18.23 -2.99 6.85
C GLU A 234 17.50 -4.33 7.10
N GLY A 235 16.95 -4.98 6.07
CA GLY A 235 16.14 -6.19 6.19
C GLY A 235 14.70 -5.92 6.66
N GLY A 236 14.24 -4.68 6.54
CA GLY A 236 12.87 -4.28 6.81
C GLY A 236 11.93 -4.47 5.62
N VAL A 237 10.73 -3.93 5.77
CA VAL A 237 9.67 -3.95 4.75
C VAL A 237 9.11 -2.54 4.55
N ALA A 238 8.53 -2.29 3.39
CA ALA A 238 7.93 -1.00 3.08
C ALA A 238 6.64 -1.13 2.29
N PHE A 239 5.76 -0.15 2.49
CA PHE A 239 4.45 -0.03 1.87
C PHE A 239 4.28 1.39 1.36
N ILE A 240 3.80 1.55 0.13
CA ILE A 240 3.46 2.87 -0.40
C ILE A 240 1.96 3.01 -0.53
N HIS A 241 1.47 4.20 -0.23
CA HIS A 241 0.10 4.61 -0.49
C HIS A 241 0.11 5.59 -1.65
N VAL A 242 -0.54 5.22 -2.74
CA VAL A 242 -0.72 6.09 -3.90
C VAL A 242 -2.12 6.67 -3.89
N GLY A 243 -2.25 7.93 -4.28
CA GLY A 243 -3.51 8.55 -4.63
C GLY A 243 -3.73 8.48 -6.15
N TRP A 244 -4.98 8.28 -6.55
CA TRP A 244 -5.40 8.41 -7.96
C TRP A 244 -5.86 9.83 -8.19
N TYR A 245 -5.17 10.56 -9.06
CA TYR A 245 -5.38 11.99 -9.28
C TYR A 245 -5.82 12.28 -10.72
N THR A 246 -6.98 12.92 -10.86
CA THR A 246 -7.47 13.37 -12.17
C THR A 246 -7.13 14.84 -12.36
N PRO A 247 -6.52 15.25 -13.49
CA PRO A 247 -6.32 16.66 -13.81
C PRO A 247 -7.65 17.44 -13.84
N VAL A 248 -7.66 18.63 -13.25
CA VAL A 248 -8.81 19.54 -13.29
C VAL A 248 -8.68 20.44 -14.52
N PRO A 249 -9.64 20.42 -15.47
CA PRO A 249 -9.54 21.17 -16.72
C PRO A 249 -9.24 22.65 -16.52
N ARG A 250 -8.31 23.20 -17.32
CA ARG A 250 -7.90 24.62 -17.33
C ARG A 250 -7.27 25.12 -16.02
N THR A 251 -6.74 24.22 -15.20
CA THR A 251 -6.01 24.57 -13.97
C THR A 251 -4.76 23.69 -13.84
N GLU A 252 -3.86 24.02 -12.91
CA GLU A 252 -2.75 23.13 -12.53
C GLU A 252 -3.12 22.17 -11.38
N ALA A 253 -4.41 22.03 -11.07
CA ALA A 253 -4.87 21.22 -9.97
C ALA A 253 -5.10 19.76 -10.37
N LEU A 254 -4.80 18.86 -9.45
CA LEU A 254 -4.97 17.43 -9.54
C LEU A 254 -5.94 17.00 -8.43
N LYS A 255 -7.11 16.47 -8.80
CA LYS A 255 -8.15 16.08 -7.85
C LYS A 255 -8.05 14.60 -7.50
N ARG A 256 -7.91 14.30 -6.22
CA ARG A 256 -7.83 12.93 -5.71
C ARG A 256 -9.18 12.22 -5.80
N GLY A 257 -9.23 11.09 -6.49
CA GLY A 257 -10.42 10.23 -6.65
C GLY A 257 -10.44 9.01 -5.72
N GLY A 258 -9.28 8.54 -5.29
CA GLY A 258 -9.14 7.34 -4.47
C GLY A 258 -7.70 7.13 -4.03
N GLY A 259 -7.43 5.97 -3.41
CA GLY A 259 -6.06 5.56 -3.12
C GLY A 259 -5.89 4.07 -3.13
N HIS A 260 -4.64 3.63 -3.04
CA HIS A 260 -4.25 2.25 -3.14
C HIS A 260 -2.96 1.99 -2.37
N TRP A 261 -2.84 0.80 -1.77
CA TRP A 261 -1.65 0.38 -1.06
C TRP A 261 -0.92 -0.69 -1.85
N LEU A 262 0.40 -0.55 -1.95
CA LEU A 262 1.27 -1.50 -2.63
C LEU A 262 2.39 -1.96 -1.72
N THR A 263 2.86 -3.18 -1.95
CA THR A 263 4.06 -3.71 -1.29
C THR A 263 5.27 -3.25 -2.07
N VAL A 264 6.32 -2.77 -1.39
CA VAL A 264 7.58 -2.43 -2.05
C VAL A 264 8.53 -3.62 -1.95
N VAL A 265 8.95 -4.15 -3.10
CA VAL A 265 9.91 -5.25 -3.21
C VAL A 265 11.33 -4.72 -3.29
N SER A 266 11.55 -3.65 -4.07
CA SER A 266 12.85 -3.03 -4.23
C SER A 266 12.74 -1.56 -4.62
N VAL A 267 13.80 -0.79 -4.34
CA VAL A 267 13.99 0.60 -4.76
C VAL A 267 15.44 0.76 -5.20
N GLY A 268 15.69 1.48 -6.28
CA GLY A 268 17.05 1.76 -6.74
C GLY A 268 17.55 0.86 -7.85
N LYS A 269 16.71 -0.03 -8.40
CA LYS A 269 17.04 -0.95 -9.48
C LYS A 269 15.89 -1.07 -10.46
N ASP A 270 16.20 -1.01 -11.75
CA ASP A 270 15.22 -1.20 -12.83
C ASP A 270 14.89 -2.69 -13.05
N GLU A 271 14.07 -3.00 -14.06
CA GLU A 271 13.68 -4.37 -14.42
C GLU A 271 14.87 -5.29 -14.74
N ARG A 272 15.95 -4.71 -15.28
CA ARG A 272 17.21 -5.41 -15.60
C ARG A 272 18.19 -5.42 -14.44
N GLY A 273 17.77 -4.95 -13.26
CA GLY A 273 18.59 -4.90 -12.06
C GLY A 273 19.69 -3.84 -12.12
N ALA A 274 19.70 -3.00 -13.17
CA ALA A 274 20.63 -1.91 -13.30
C ALA A 274 20.29 -0.82 -12.27
N PRO A 275 21.29 -0.15 -11.68
CA PRO A 275 21.03 0.90 -10.70
C PRO A 275 20.23 2.05 -11.31
N ASP A 276 19.05 2.33 -10.76
CA ASP A 276 18.25 3.53 -11.04
C ASP A 276 17.62 4.02 -9.73
N PRO A 277 18.04 5.17 -9.17
CA PRO A 277 17.54 5.66 -7.89
C PRO A 277 16.04 5.97 -7.87
N ASN A 278 15.40 6.08 -9.03
CA ASN A 278 13.99 6.40 -9.19
C ASN A 278 13.14 5.17 -9.57
N ALA A 279 13.75 4.02 -9.80
CA ALA A 279 13.01 2.79 -10.09
C ALA A 279 12.51 2.13 -8.80
N LEU A 280 11.27 1.61 -8.85
CA LEU A 280 10.70 0.75 -7.82
C LEU A 280 10.18 -0.56 -8.45
N VAL A 281 10.26 -1.63 -7.66
CA VAL A 281 9.58 -2.89 -7.93
C VAL A 281 8.50 -3.07 -6.88
N LEU A 282 7.26 -3.26 -7.33
CA LEU A 282 6.06 -3.28 -6.48
C LEU A 282 5.28 -4.58 -6.69
N HIS A 283 4.56 -5.00 -5.64
CA HIS A 283 3.43 -5.93 -5.79
C HIS A 283 2.14 -5.14 -5.64
N ASP A 284 1.31 -5.21 -6.69
CA ASP A 284 0.02 -4.53 -6.77
C ASP A 284 -1.10 -5.53 -6.46
N PRO A 285 -1.73 -5.46 -5.28
CA PRO A 285 -2.76 -6.43 -4.91
C PRO A 285 -4.10 -6.18 -5.61
N ALA A 286 -4.23 -5.19 -6.49
CA ALA A 286 -5.49 -4.86 -7.13
C ALA A 286 -5.92 -5.88 -8.19
N PRO A 287 -7.24 -6.12 -8.35
CA PRO A 287 -7.74 -7.02 -9.40
C PRO A 287 -7.41 -6.55 -10.81
N TYR A 288 -7.31 -5.24 -11.05
CA TYR A 288 -6.96 -4.71 -12.36
C TYR A 288 -5.48 -4.90 -12.72
N ALA A 289 -4.65 -5.38 -11.78
CA ALA A 289 -3.29 -5.82 -12.05
C ALA A 289 -3.22 -7.25 -12.62
N GLY A 290 -4.36 -7.95 -12.67
CA GLY A 290 -4.47 -9.34 -13.12
C GLY A 290 -4.76 -10.32 -11.98
N ASP A 291 -5.15 -11.54 -12.34
CA ASP A 291 -5.46 -12.61 -11.38
C ASP A 291 -4.21 -13.35 -10.88
N GLU A 292 -3.09 -13.19 -11.58
CA GLU A 292 -1.81 -13.81 -11.24
C GLU A 292 -0.86 -12.82 -10.55
N PRO A 293 -0.04 -13.30 -9.58
CA PRO A 293 1.11 -12.58 -9.05
C PRO A 293 1.96 -11.91 -10.14
N ALA A 294 2.20 -10.60 -10.01
CA ALA A 294 2.95 -9.84 -10.98
C ALA A 294 3.80 -8.74 -10.31
N ARG A 295 5.09 -8.75 -10.62
CA ARG A 295 5.99 -7.65 -10.28
C ARG A 295 5.72 -6.49 -11.21
N VAL A 296 5.49 -5.32 -10.61
CA VAL A 296 5.27 -4.08 -11.32
C VAL A 296 6.53 -3.23 -11.23
N PHE A 297 7.15 -2.96 -12.38
CA PHE A 297 8.31 -2.09 -12.49
C PHE A 297 7.86 -0.68 -12.81
N VAL A 298 8.14 0.27 -11.92
CA VAL A 298 7.66 1.65 -12.06
C VAL A 298 8.80 2.65 -11.95
N GLN A 299 8.62 3.77 -12.64
CA GLN A 299 9.50 4.92 -12.53
C GLN A 299 8.86 6.01 -11.69
N ALA A 300 9.55 6.45 -10.64
CA ALA A 300 9.16 7.64 -9.91
C ALA A 300 9.65 8.90 -10.62
N ARG A 301 8.77 9.88 -10.77
CA ARG A 301 9.08 11.18 -11.34
C ARG A 301 8.62 12.29 -10.43
N GLU A 302 9.48 13.27 -10.19
CA GLU A 302 9.11 14.43 -9.39
C GLU A 302 8.15 15.33 -10.17
N LEU A 303 7.01 15.67 -9.55
CA LEU A 303 6.10 16.71 -10.04
C LEU A 303 6.75 18.08 -9.85
N THR A 304 6.76 18.90 -10.90
CA THR A 304 7.47 20.19 -10.91
C THR A 304 6.62 21.37 -10.47
N SER A 305 5.29 21.27 -10.58
CA SER A 305 4.31 22.33 -10.29
C SER A 305 2.92 21.75 -10.00
N GLY A 306 1.94 22.62 -9.74
CA GLY A 306 0.55 22.25 -9.54
C GLY A 306 0.12 22.04 -8.09
N TRP A 307 -1.12 21.56 -7.93
CA TRP A 307 -1.79 21.42 -6.64
C TRP A 307 -2.46 20.06 -6.49
N LEU A 308 -2.19 19.33 -5.41
CA LEU A 308 -2.93 18.13 -5.04
C LEU A 308 -4.15 18.55 -4.21
N LEU A 309 -5.35 18.24 -4.70
CA LEU A 309 -6.61 18.47 -4.01
C LEU A 309 -7.13 17.15 -3.45
N ASP A 310 -7.24 17.01 -2.12
CA ASP A 310 -7.95 15.86 -1.55
C ASP A 310 -9.47 15.98 -1.77
N ARG A 311 -10.19 14.87 -1.62
CA ARG A 311 -11.67 14.84 -1.62
C ARG A 311 -12.30 15.60 -0.45
N GLY A 312 -11.48 15.98 0.54
CA GLY A 312 -11.90 16.58 1.79
C GLY A 312 -12.86 15.70 2.58
N THR A 313 -13.31 16.23 3.71
CA THR A 313 -14.48 15.69 4.41
C THR A 313 -15.52 16.80 4.53
N LYS A 314 -16.76 16.48 4.90
CA LYS A 314 -17.76 17.53 5.18
C LYS A 314 -17.29 18.52 6.26
N SER A 315 -16.39 18.09 7.15
CA SER A 315 -15.88 18.85 8.30
C SER A 315 -14.52 19.52 8.06
N GLU A 316 -13.77 19.13 7.02
CA GLU A 316 -12.47 19.71 6.70
C GLU A 316 -12.44 20.05 5.20
N PRO A 317 -12.42 21.35 4.83
CA PRO A 317 -12.34 21.75 3.43
C PRO A 317 -11.10 21.13 2.78
N ASN A 318 -11.28 20.57 1.58
CA ASN A 318 -10.28 19.86 0.77
C ASN A 318 -8.86 20.40 1.01
N PRO A 319 -8.00 19.71 1.78
CA PRO A 319 -6.62 20.15 1.92
C PRO A 319 -6.02 20.21 0.51
N SER A 320 -5.57 21.40 0.13
CA SER A 320 -4.75 21.61 -1.05
C SER A 320 -3.29 21.62 -0.64
N LEU A 321 -2.47 20.89 -1.38
CA LEU A 321 -1.03 20.82 -1.15
C LEU A 321 -0.31 21.18 -2.44
N PRO A 322 0.81 21.92 -2.39
CA PRO A 322 1.66 22.06 -3.55
C PRO A 322 2.09 20.67 -4.04
N ALA A 323 1.86 20.36 -5.31
CA ALA A 323 2.26 19.09 -5.91
C ALA A 323 3.77 19.01 -6.12
N LYS A 324 4.46 20.16 -6.18
CA LYS A 324 5.90 20.25 -6.38
C LYS A 324 6.68 19.38 -5.37
N GLY A 325 7.50 18.47 -5.89
CA GLY A 325 8.32 17.56 -5.09
C GLY A 325 7.63 16.25 -4.68
N TYR A 326 6.34 16.08 -4.96
CA TYR A 326 5.72 14.76 -4.85
C TYR A 326 6.12 13.88 -6.03
N LEU A 327 6.10 12.57 -5.83
CA LEU A 327 6.48 11.60 -6.85
C LEU A 327 5.24 11.05 -7.55
N SER A 328 5.14 11.25 -8.87
CA SER A 328 4.27 10.44 -9.73
C SER A 328 4.93 9.08 -10.00
N LEU A 329 4.12 8.03 -10.12
CA LEU A 329 4.58 6.69 -10.52
C LEU A 329 4.10 6.41 -11.94
N GLU A 330 5.05 6.19 -12.83
CA GLU A 330 4.87 6.06 -14.28
C GLU A 330 5.53 4.77 -14.80
N GLY A 331 5.44 4.50 -16.11
CA GLY A 331 6.01 3.30 -16.74
C GLY A 331 5.07 2.10 -16.66
N GLY A 332 5.31 1.18 -15.72
CA GLY A 332 4.50 -0.04 -15.55
C GLY A 332 3.35 0.07 -14.55
N MET A 333 3.15 1.23 -13.91
CA MET A 333 2.12 1.37 -12.87
C MET A 333 0.72 1.13 -13.45
N HIS A 334 -0.04 0.18 -12.88
CA HIS A 334 -1.43 -0.02 -13.25
C HIS A 334 -2.28 1.18 -12.80
N ILE A 335 -2.88 1.87 -13.77
CA ILE A 335 -3.73 3.04 -13.51
C ILE A 335 -5.19 2.61 -13.52
N LYS A 336 -5.92 2.96 -12.46
CA LYS A 336 -7.31 2.55 -12.27
C LYS A 336 -8.27 3.03 -13.37
N ASP A 337 -8.14 4.28 -13.79
CA ASP A 337 -8.96 4.88 -14.86
C ASP A 337 -8.05 5.69 -15.78
N GLU A 338 -8.31 5.64 -17.09
CA GLU A 338 -7.52 6.38 -18.08
C GLU A 338 -7.44 7.87 -17.74
N GLY A 339 -6.25 8.45 -17.88
CA GLY A 339 -5.99 9.86 -17.57
C GLY A 339 -5.76 10.18 -16.08
N ASN A 340 -5.84 9.18 -15.19
CA ASN A 340 -5.40 9.37 -13.81
C ASN A 340 -3.87 9.32 -13.68
N LEU A 341 -3.35 10.12 -12.76
CA LEU A 341 -1.96 10.09 -12.30
C LEU A 341 -1.89 9.33 -10.97
N ALA A 342 -0.95 8.39 -10.85
CA ALA A 342 -0.59 7.78 -9.58
C ALA A 342 0.41 8.69 -8.85
N VAL A 343 0.06 9.24 -7.70
CA VAL A 343 0.97 10.10 -6.91
C VAL A 343 1.18 9.48 -5.54
N MET A 344 2.43 9.41 -5.08
CA MET A 344 2.76 8.82 -3.77
C MET A 344 2.32 9.75 -2.63
N ASP A 345 1.21 9.43 -1.98
CA ASP A 345 0.63 10.17 -0.86
C ASP A 345 1.41 9.96 0.45
N GLY A 346 1.98 8.75 0.60
CA GLY A 346 2.68 8.35 1.80
C GLY A 346 3.40 7.02 1.65
N ALA A 347 4.30 6.74 2.58
CA ALA A 347 4.99 5.48 2.71
C ALA A 347 5.14 5.09 4.19
N ILE A 348 5.02 3.81 4.46
CA ILE A 348 5.28 3.19 5.76
C ILE A 348 6.51 2.30 5.60
N ILE A 349 7.42 2.34 6.56
CA ILE A 349 8.46 1.33 6.71
C ILE A 349 8.31 0.63 8.05
N MET A 350 8.82 -0.59 8.11
CA MET A 350 8.97 -1.33 9.35
C MET A 350 10.28 -2.11 9.35
N VAL A 351 11.07 -1.94 10.40
CA VAL A 351 12.30 -2.71 10.64
C VAL A 351 12.17 -3.37 12.00
N LEU A 352 12.17 -4.70 12.03
CA LEU A 352 12.06 -5.46 13.27
C LEU A 352 13.38 -5.46 14.05
N GLU A 353 13.28 -5.52 15.38
CA GLU A 353 14.45 -5.87 16.19
C GLU A 353 14.81 -7.34 15.94
N PRO A 354 16.11 -7.69 15.85
CA PRO A 354 16.51 -9.08 15.75
C PRO A 354 15.90 -9.93 16.88
N PRO A 355 15.49 -11.18 16.63
CA PRO A 355 14.96 -12.04 17.67
C PRO A 355 15.98 -12.18 18.81
N SER A 356 15.58 -11.86 20.04
CA SER A 356 16.45 -11.91 21.24
C SER A 356 17.00 -13.30 21.55
N VAL A 357 16.39 -14.34 20.96
CA VAL A 357 16.86 -15.71 20.99
C VAL A 357 16.92 -16.18 19.54
N ARG A 358 18.13 -16.42 19.01
CA ARG A 358 18.23 -17.16 17.74
C ARG A 358 17.56 -18.52 17.99
N PRO A 359 16.51 -18.90 17.25
CA PRO A 359 16.01 -20.27 17.34
C PRO A 359 17.20 -21.19 17.04
N LYS A 360 17.40 -22.21 17.89
CA LYS A 360 18.41 -23.23 17.58
C LYS A 360 18.12 -23.74 16.17
N PRO A 361 19.12 -23.84 15.28
CA PRO A 361 18.89 -24.36 13.93
C PRO A 361 18.21 -25.72 14.06
N VAL A 362 17.02 -25.83 13.47
CA VAL A 362 16.35 -27.12 13.34
C VAL A 362 17.20 -27.88 12.34
N ASN A 363 17.87 -28.95 12.78
CA ASN A 363 18.52 -29.88 11.87
C ASN A 363 17.42 -30.48 10.99
N VAL A 364 17.29 -29.97 9.76
CA VAL A 364 16.47 -30.61 8.74
C VAL A 364 17.34 -31.74 8.19
N PRO A 365 17.00 -33.02 8.39
CA PRO A 365 17.73 -34.10 7.74
C PRO A 365 17.57 -33.95 6.22
N HIS A 366 18.71 -33.93 5.52
CA HIS A 366 18.81 -33.90 4.06
C HIS A 366 18.39 -35.22 3.43
#